data_AF-A0AAD4T5N3-F1
#
_entry.id   AF-A0AAD4T5N3-F1
#
_cell.length_a   1.000
_cell.length_b   1.000
_cell.length_c   1.000
_cell.angle_alpha   90.00
_cell.angle_beta   90.00
_cell.angle_gamma   90.00
#
_symmetry.space_group_name_H-M   'P 1'
#
loop_
_entity.id
_entity.type
_entity.pdbx_description
1 polymer ?
#
loop_
_entity_poly.entity_id
_entity_poly.type
_entity_poly.pdbx_seq_one_letter_code
_entity_poly.pdbx_strand_id
1 'polypeptide(L)'
;MIDTFQNSALQSRLGIPIIYATDAVHGHNNVFGATIFPHNIGLGATRDADLVQRIGAATALEVRATGVHCAFAPCVAVARDPRWGRYYESFSEDTEIVRNMASIVAGLQGLPPAGHPNGYPYVAGRNNVIACAKHFVGDGGTDKGINEGNAILSLSDLENIHM
;
A
#
# COMPACT_ATOMS: atom_id res chain seq x y z
N MET A 1 0.70 -22.98 5.69
CA MET A 1 -0.61 -22.45 6.16
C MET A 1 -1.48 -22.01 4.99
N ILE A 2 -1.04 -21.09 4.12
CA ILE A 2 -1.86 -20.55 3.03
C ILE A 2 -2.34 -21.64 2.06
N ASP A 3 -1.47 -22.58 1.67
CA ASP A 3 -1.86 -23.71 0.81
C ASP A 3 -2.97 -24.57 1.41
N THR A 4 -3.01 -24.71 2.75
CA THR A 4 -4.09 -25.43 3.43
C THR A 4 -5.43 -24.75 3.19
N PHE A 5 -5.49 -23.42 3.39
CA PHE A 5 -6.71 -22.65 3.11
C PHE A 5 -7.07 -22.66 1.62
N GLN A 6 -6.06 -22.56 0.74
CA GLN A 6 -6.28 -22.58 -0.69
C GLN A 6 -6.85 -23.92 -1.15
N ASN A 7 -6.27 -25.04 -0.69
CA ASN A 7 -6.77 -26.38 -1.00
C ASN A 7 -8.21 -26.58 -0.53
N SER A 8 -8.57 -26.06 0.65
CA SER A 8 -9.97 -26.08 1.11
C SER A 8 -10.90 -25.25 0.24
N ALA A 9 -10.49 -24.04 -0.19
CA ALA A 9 -11.30 -23.20 -1.07
C ALA A 9 -11.57 -23.86 -2.42
N LEU A 10 -10.56 -24.54 -2.97
CA LEU A 10 -10.63 -25.26 -4.25
C LEU A 10 -11.55 -26.49 -4.21
N GLN A 11 -11.90 -27.01 -3.02
CA GLN A 11 -12.89 -28.07 -2.87
C GLN A 11 -14.35 -27.60 -2.98
N SER A 12 -14.59 -26.28 -3.02
CA SER A 12 -15.93 -25.74 -3.25
C SER A 12 -16.47 -26.15 -4.64
N ARG A 13 -17.80 -26.13 -4.82
CA ARG A 13 -18.47 -26.51 -6.08
C ARG A 13 -17.87 -25.83 -7.33
N LEU A 14 -17.42 -24.59 -7.20
CA LEU A 14 -16.86 -23.80 -8.31
C LEU A 14 -15.33 -23.74 -8.30
N GLY A 15 -14.66 -24.24 -7.26
CA GLY A 15 -13.20 -24.19 -7.16
C GLY A 15 -12.60 -22.79 -7.26
N ILE A 16 -13.29 -21.76 -6.76
CA ILE A 16 -12.79 -20.38 -6.81
C ILE A 16 -11.69 -20.22 -5.75
N PRO A 17 -10.46 -19.80 -6.14
CA PRO A 17 -9.37 -19.63 -5.19
C PRO A 17 -9.60 -18.40 -4.30
N ILE A 18 -9.02 -18.43 -3.10
CA ILE A 18 -8.95 -17.25 -2.24
C ILE A 18 -7.75 -16.35 -2.60
N ILE A 19 -7.90 -15.06 -2.31
CA ILE A 19 -6.80 -14.11 -2.20
C ILE A 19 -6.47 -13.97 -0.71
N TYR A 20 -5.22 -14.22 -0.35
CA TYR A 20 -4.71 -13.99 1.00
C TYR A 20 -3.96 -12.66 1.05
N ALA A 21 -4.25 -11.84 2.06
CA ALA A 21 -3.70 -10.49 2.21
C ALA A 21 -3.00 -10.28 3.56
N THR A 22 -2.07 -9.32 3.62
CA THR A 22 -1.36 -8.94 4.86
C THR A 22 -0.90 -7.48 4.81
N ASP A 23 -0.63 -6.87 5.96
CA ASP A 23 -0.04 -5.53 6.08
C ASP A 23 1.48 -5.52 5.86
N ALA A 24 1.93 -5.78 4.63
CA ALA A 24 3.35 -5.62 4.26
C ALA A 24 3.67 -4.14 3.95
N VAL A 25 3.65 -3.29 4.97
CA VAL A 25 3.68 -1.81 4.82
C VAL A 25 5.07 -1.18 4.84
N HIS A 26 6.11 -1.94 5.18
CA HIS A 26 7.52 -1.51 5.16
C HIS A 26 8.44 -2.74 5.04
N GLY A 27 8.13 -3.60 4.06
CA GLY A 27 8.59 -4.99 3.98
C GLY A 27 7.52 -5.96 4.48
N HIS A 28 7.81 -7.27 4.44
CA HIS A 28 6.90 -8.31 4.93
C HIS A 28 6.95 -8.47 6.46
N ASN A 29 6.67 -7.35 7.12
CA ASN A 29 6.98 -7.05 8.52
C ASN A 29 6.42 -7.99 9.59
N ASN A 30 5.37 -8.76 9.30
CA ASN A 30 4.81 -9.75 10.23
C ASN A 30 5.62 -11.05 10.28
N VAL A 31 6.57 -11.25 9.38
CA VAL A 31 7.28 -12.51 9.20
C VAL A 31 8.69 -12.43 9.76
N PHE A 32 9.02 -13.38 10.63
CA PHE A 32 10.35 -13.49 11.22
C PHE A 32 11.42 -13.66 10.12
N GLY A 33 12.45 -12.81 10.18
CA GLY A 33 13.56 -12.83 9.22
C GLY A 33 13.31 -12.09 7.90
N ALA A 34 12.11 -11.51 7.71
CA ALA A 34 11.86 -10.61 6.58
C ALA A 34 12.66 -9.30 6.71
N THR A 35 12.97 -8.69 5.58
CA THR A 35 13.61 -7.37 5.55
C THR A 35 12.62 -6.32 6.05
N ILE A 36 13.08 -5.46 6.96
CA ILE A 36 12.31 -4.32 7.48
C ILE A 36 12.89 -3.03 6.90
N PHE A 37 12.12 -2.36 6.07
CA PHE A 37 12.47 -1.07 5.49
C PHE A 37 12.08 0.09 6.43
N PRO A 38 12.64 1.30 6.22
CA PRO A 38 12.14 2.50 6.87
C PRO A 38 10.64 2.69 6.59
N HIS A 39 9.89 3.17 7.59
CA HIS A 39 8.50 3.57 7.37
C HIS A 39 8.39 4.78 6.43
N ASN A 40 7.19 4.98 5.89
CA ASN A 40 6.90 5.90 4.81
C ASN A 40 7.39 7.32 5.03
N ILE A 41 7.29 7.88 6.24
CA ILE A 41 7.81 9.23 6.54
C ILE A 41 9.31 9.35 6.23
N GLY A 42 10.09 8.31 6.55
CA GLY A 42 11.52 8.25 6.25
C GLY A 42 11.78 8.07 4.76
N LEU A 43 10.97 7.27 4.07
CA LEU A 43 11.04 7.12 2.62
C LEU A 43 10.68 8.41 1.89
N GLY A 44 9.67 9.14 2.36
CA GLY A 44 9.32 10.45 1.83
C GLY A 44 10.51 11.41 1.93
N ALA A 45 11.24 11.41 3.06
CA ALA A 45 12.44 12.24 3.24
C ALA A 45 13.54 12.02 2.19
N THR A 46 13.57 10.85 1.52
CA THR A 46 14.54 10.57 0.44
C THR A 46 14.25 11.32 -0.84
N ARG A 47 12.97 11.68 -1.09
CA ARG A 47 12.49 12.23 -2.37
C ARG A 47 12.83 11.35 -3.58
N ASP A 48 13.03 10.05 -3.36
CA ASP A 48 13.47 9.09 -4.38
C ASP A 48 12.36 8.07 -4.67
N ALA A 49 11.53 8.37 -5.67
CA ALA A 49 10.44 7.50 -6.12
C ALA A 49 10.96 6.18 -6.72
N ASP A 50 12.14 6.18 -7.33
CA ASP A 50 12.74 4.97 -7.91
C ASP A 50 13.22 4.01 -6.80
N LEU A 51 13.80 4.54 -5.72
CA LEU A 51 14.06 3.77 -4.50
C LEU A 51 12.79 3.14 -3.94
N VAL A 52 11.71 3.91 -3.82
CA VAL A 52 10.44 3.41 -3.27
C VAL A 52 9.79 2.34 -4.16
N GLN A 53 9.90 2.48 -5.49
CA GLN A 53 9.51 1.43 -6.43
C GLN A 53 10.33 0.14 -6.23
N ARG A 54 11.66 0.24 -6.08
CA ARG A 54 12.52 -0.93 -5.81
C ARG A 54 12.18 -1.60 -4.47
N ILE A 55 11.86 -0.83 -3.45
CA ILE A 55 11.37 -1.34 -2.16
C ILE A 55 10.07 -2.12 -2.35
N GLY A 56 9.13 -1.61 -3.15
CA GLY A 56 7.90 -2.33 -3.51
C GLY A 56 8.19 -3.67 -4.18
N ALA A 57 9.14 -3.71 -5.13
CA ALA A 57 9.52 -4.94 -5.81
C ALA A 57 10.17 -5.98 -4.87
N ALA A 58 11.06 -5.54 -3.98
CA ALA A 58 11.65 -6.42 -2.96
C ALA A 58 10.58 -6.94 -1.98
N THR A 59 9.69 -6.07 -1.52
CA THR A 59 8.56 -6.43 -0.65
C THR A 59 7.66 -7.46 -1.31
N ALA A 60 7.31 -7.29 -2.59
CA ALA A 60 6.49 -8.25 -3.32
C ALA A 60 7.10 -9.66 -3.32
N LEU A 61 8.41 -9.76 -3.57
CA LEU A 61 9.10 -11.06 -3.55
C LEU A 61 9.06 -11.71 -2.17
N GLU A 62 9.31 -10.97 -1.10
CA GLU A 62 9.25 -11.50 0.26
C GLU A 62 7.82 -11.90 0.67
N VAL A 63 6.82 -11.11 0.29
CA VAL A 63 5.41 -11.46 0.49
C VAL A 63 5.06 -12.75 -0.24
N ARG A 64 5.45 -12.88 -1.52
CA ARG A 64 5.24 -14.11 -2.31
C ARG A 64 6.02 -15.30 -1.77
N ALA A 65 7.19 -15.10 -1.14
CA ALA A 65 7.96 -16.18 -0.51
C ALA A 65 7.17 -16.90 0.61
N THR A 66 6.13 -16.26 1.14
CA THR A 66 5.25 -16.85 2.16
C THR A 66 3.91 -17.34 1.62
N GLY A 67 3.67 -17.18 0.31
CA GLY A 67 2.43 -17.57 -0.37
C GLY A 67 1.32 -16.52 -0.36
N VAL A 68 1.54 -15.33 0.23
CA VAL A 68 0.55 -14.24 0.26
C VAL A 68 0.37 -13.61 -1.13
N HIS A 69 -0.79 -13.04 -1.42
CA HIS A 69 -1.17 -12.55 -2.76
C HIS A 69 -1.36 -11.02 -2.81
N CYS A 70 -1.71 -10.41 -1.69
CA CYS A 70 -2.08 -9.01 -1.59
C CYS A 70 -1.37 -8.35 -0.40
N ALA A 71 -0.81 -7.17 -0.62
CA ALA A 71 -0.27 -6.32 0.42
C ALA A 71 -1.24 -5.15 0.65
N PHE A 72 -1.60 -4.90 1.91
CA PHE A 72 -2.36 -3.71 2.30
C PHE A 72 -1.45 -2.47 2.32
N ALA A 73 -0.85 -2.14 1.18
CA ALA A 73 0.07 -1.03 0.97
C ALA A 73 -0.05 -0.50 -0.47
N PRO A 74 0.18 0.80 -0.71
CA PRO A 74 0.64 1.81 0.24
C PRO A 74 -0.46 2.52 1.05
N CYS A 75 -0.10 2.96 2.25
CA CYS A 75 -0.77 4.09 2.88
C CYS A 75 -0.38 5.37 2.14
N VAL A 76 -1.35 6.01 1.48
CA VAL A 76 -1.20 7.26 0.70
C VAL A 76 -1.86 8.43 1.40
N ALA A 77 -2.06 8.33 2.72
CA ALA A 77 -2.49 9.44 3.55
C ALA A 77 -1.55 10.63 3.36
N VAL A 78 -2.11 11.82 3.17
CA VAL A 78 -1.39 13.09 3.32
C VAL A 78 -1.62 13.56 4.75
N ALA A 79 -0.67 13.28 5.64
CA ALA A 79 -0.88 13.52 7.08
C ALA A 79 -0.66 15.00 7.44
N ARG A 80 -1.68 15.64 8.02
CA ARG A 80 -1.69 17.10 8.28
C ARG A 80 -1.44 17.46 9.74
N ASP A 81 -1.49 16.47 10.63
CA ASP A 81 -1.29 16.68 12.06
C ASP A 81 -0.38 15.58 12.66
N PRO A 82 0.84 15.90 13.13
CA PRO A 82 1.79 14.93 13.66
C PRO A 82 1.34 14.25 14.95
N ARG A 83 0.25 14.70 15.58
CA ARG A 83 -0.38 14.01 16.70
C ARG A 83 -1.08 12.72 16.28
N TRP A 84 -1.35 12.55 14.98
CA TRP A 84 -1.95 11.34 14.46
C TRP A 84 -1.03 10.14 14.62
N GLY A 85 -1.53 9.09 15.30
CA GLY A 85 -0.75 7.90 15.62
C GLY A 85 -0.23 7.13 14.40
N ARG A 86 -0.73 7.43 13.20
CA ARG A 86 -0.28 6.82 11.93
C ARG A 86 0.49 7.80 11.04
N TYR A 87 0.92 8.95 11.58
CA TYR A 87 1.66 9.96 10.82
C TYR A 87 2.92 9.37 10.14
N TYR A 88 3.58 8.40 10.78
CA TYR A 88 4.75 7.72 10.20
C TYR A 88 4.43 6.85 8.97
N GLU A 89 3.17 6.45 8.78
CA GLU A 89 2.70 5.71 7.60
C GLU A 89 2.39 6.64 6.42
N SER A 90 2.35 7.96 6.63
CA SER A 90 2.31 8.93 5.54
C SER A 90 3.71 9.20 5.02
N PHE A 91 3.87 9.34 3.71
CA PHE A 91 5.15 9.76 3.14
C PHE A 91 5.44 11.24 3.41
N SER A 92 4.42 12.09 3.49
CA SER A 92 4.59 13.53 3.70
C SER A 92 3.25 14.21 4.02
N GLU A 93 3.34 15.40 4.62
CA GLU A 93 2.23 16.36 4.64
C GLU A 93 2.00 17.06 3.29
N ASP A 94 2.93 16.93 2.34
CA ASP A 94 2.86 17.48 0.98
C ASP A 94 2.36 16.42 -0.01
N THR A 95 1.23 16.72 -0.65
CA THR A 95 0.55 15.85 -1.63
C THR A 95 1.45 15.46 -2.80
N GLU A 96 2.31 16.35 -3.31
CA GLU A 96 3.17 16.01 -4.45
C GLU A 96 4.22 14.97 -4.10
N ILE A 97 4.73 14.98 -2.86
CA ILE A 97 5.64 13.93 -2.40
C ILE A 97 4.91 12.61 -2.28
N VAL A 98 3.69 12.59 -1.71
CA VAL A 98 2.88 11.37 -1.61
C VAL A 98 2.55 10.80 -2.99
N ARG A 99 2.20 11.66 -3.96
CA ARG A 99 1.96 11.27 -5.37
C ARG A 99 3.19 10.63 -6.01
N ASN A 100 4.38 11.18 -5.79
CA ASN A 100 5.63 10.59 -6.29
C ASN A 100 5.93 9.22 -5.65
N MET A 101 5.62 9.04 -4.37
CA MET A 101 5.86 7.77 -3.66
C MET A 101 4.83 6.68 -3.98
N ALA A 102 3.72 7.02 -4.66
CA ALA A 102 2.80 6.02 -5.21
C ALA A 102 3.46 5.07 -6.22
N SER A 103 4.68 5.37 -6.68
CA SER A 103 5.58 4.48 -7.42
C SER A 103 5.77 3.08 -6.80
N ILE A 104 5.62 2.95 -5.47
CA ILE A 104 5.63 1.64 -4.80
C ILE A 104 4.58 0.66 -5.36
N VAL A 105 3.46 1.17 -5.87
CA VAL A 105 2.39 0.38 -6.49
C VAL A 105 2.94 -0.39 -7.70
N ALA A 106 3.71 0.28 -8.56
CA ALA A 106 4.37 -0.36 -9.70
C ALA A 106 5.45 -1.36 -9.27
N GLY A 107 6.11 -1.12 -8.14
CA GLY A 107 7.03 -2.09 -7.53
C GLY A 107 6.30 -3.37 -7.08
N LEU A 108 5.18 -3.21 -6.36
CA LEU A 108 4.38 -4.32 -5.84
C LEU A 108 3.72 -5.14 -6.97
N GLN A 109 3.06 -4.45 -7.90
CA GLN A 109 2.21 -5.06 -8.93
C GLN A 109 2.96 -5.38 -10.23
N GLY A 110 4.12 -4.75 -10.47
CA GLY A 110 4.74 -4.69 -11.78
C GLY A 110 4.15 -3.55 -12.64
N LEU A 111 4.85 -3.19 -13.73
CA LEU A 111 4.41 -2.13 -14.63
C LEU A 111 3.31 -2.63 -15.58
N PRO A 112 2.16 -1.94 -15.66
CA PRO A 112 1.15 -2.27 -16.64
C PRO A 112 1.68 -2.08 -18.08
N PRO A 113 1.24 -2.91 -19.04
CA PRO A 113 1.64 -2.77 -20.43
C PRO A 113 1.12 -1.45 -21.02
N ALA A 114 1.79 -0.96 -22.07
CA ALA A 114 1.35 0.22 -22.79
C ALA A 114 -0.11 0.07 -23.27
N GLY A 115 -0.93 1.10 -23.03
CA GLY A 115 -2.35 1.09 -23.40
C GLY A 115 -3.28 0.41 -22.38
N HIS A 116 -2.77 -0.09 -21.24
CA HIS A 116 -3.62 -0.54 -20.15
C HIS A 116 -4.51 0.62 -19.65
N PRO A 117 -5.84 0.43 -19.52
CA PRO A 117 -6.73 1.51 -19.14
C PRO A 117 -6.50 1.99 -17.69
N ASN A 118 -6.60 3.30 -17.49
CA ASN A 118 -6.57 3.90 -16.15
C ASN A 118 -7.76 3.40 -15.32
N GLY A 119 -7.54 3.19 -14.02
CA GLY A 119 -8.59 2.73 -13.09
C GLY A 119 -8.91 1.24 -13.16
N TYR A 120 -8.30 0.48 -14.08
CA TYR A 120 -8.43 -0.99 -14.10
C TYR A 120 -7.34 -1.66 -13.25
N PRO A 121 -7.67 -2.78 -12.57
CA PRO A 121 -6.70 -3.51 -11.75
C PRO A 121 -5.65 -4.20 -12.62
N TYR A 122 -4.40 -4.24 -12.14
CA TYR A 122 -3.29 -4.90 -12.80
C TYR A 122 -2.40 -5.65 -11.80
N VAL A 123 -1.90 -6.83 -12.16
CA VAL A 123 -0.77 -7.49 -11.48
C VAL A 123 -0.02 -8.31 -12.53
N ALA A 124 1.28 -8.11 -12.64
CA ALA A 124 2.07 -8.66 -13.74
C ALA A 124 2.16 -10.19 -13.72
N GLY A 125 2.05 -10.80 -12.54
CA GLY A 125 1.96 -12.26 -12.43
C GLY A 125 2.36 -12.79 -11.07
N ARG A 126 2.77 -14.06 -11.05
CA ARG A 126 2.97 -14.86 -9.82
C ARG A 126 4.08 -14.38 -8.89
N ASN A 127 4.98 -13.50 -9.34
CA ASN A 127 6.08 -12.94 -8.53
C ASN A 127 5.73 -11.57 -7.96
N ASN A 128 4.55 -11.04 -8.30
CA ASN A 128 4.04 -9.74 -7.87
C ASN A 128 2.86 -9.95 -6.92
N VAL A 129 2.48 -8.88 -6.23
CA VAL A 129 1.35 -8.87 -5.29
C VAL A 129 0.38 -7.77 -5.66
N ILE A 130 -0.90 -7.96 -5.31
CA ILE A 130 -1.90 -6.91 -5.41
C ILE A 130 -1.54 -5.82 -4.39
N ALA A 131 -1.53 -4.56 -4.84
CA ALA A 131 -1.38 -3.40 -3.96
C ALA A 131 -2.75 -2.87 -3.53
N CYS A 132 -2.76 -2.03 -2.50
CA CYS A 132 -3.95 -1.42 -1.91
C CYS A 132 -3.63 0.02 -1.51
N ALA A 133 -4.07 0.99 -2.32
CA ALA A 133 -4.05 2.40 -1.92
C ALA A 133 -5.04 2.61 -0.77
N LYS A 134 -4.56 3.06 0.39
CA LYS A 134 -5.36 3.24 1.60
C LYS A 134 -5.00 4.53 2.36
N HIS A 135 -5.90 5.10 3.17
CA HIS A 135 -7.31 4.74 3.36
C HIS A 135 -8.17 5.81 2.71
N PHE A 136 -8.97 5.41 1.73
CA PHE A 136 -9.79 6.33 0.97
C PHE A 136 -10.96 6.86 1.84
N VAL A 137 -11.11 8.16 2.07
CA VAL A 137 -10.17 9.25 1.78
C VAL A 137 -10.18 10.27 2.93
N GLY A 138 -9.11 11.05 3.07
CA GLY A 138 -8.98 12.09 4.11
C GLY A 138 -8.53 11.55 5.46
N ASP A 139 -8.03 10.30 5.52
CA ASP A 139 -7.54 9.66 6.74
C ASP A 139 -6.43 10.46 7.46
N GLY A 140 -5.55 11.12 6.71
CA GLY A 140 -4.51 12.01 7.25
C GLY A 140 -4.98 13.41 7.70
N GLY A 141 -6.25 13.76 7.50
CA GLY A 141 -6.80 15.11 7.72
C GLY A 141 -7.74 15.25 8.92
N THR A 142 -7.74 14.29 9.85
CA THR A 142 -8.68 14.30 10.98
C THR A 142 -8.42 15.43 11.98
N ASP A 143 -9.50 15.98 12.57
CA ASP A 143 -9.39 17.05 13.56
C ASP A 143 -8.48 16.61 14.72
N LYS A 144 -7.48 17.46 15.01
CA LYS A 144 -6.46 17.25 16.05
C LYS A 144 -5.65 15.95 15.90
N GLY A 145 -5.63 15.35 14.69
CA GLY A 145 -4.95 14.08 14.45
C GLY A 145 -5.56 12.90 15.19
N ILE A 146 -6.84 12.94 15.57
CA ILE A 146 -7.49 11.81 16.24
C ILE A 146 -7.66 10.67 15.22
N ASN A 147 -7.08 9.50 15.51
CA ASN A 147 -7.23 8.34 14.64
C ASN A 147 -8.70 7.94 14.50
N GLU A 148 -9.15 7.64 13.28
CA GLU A 148 -10.57 7.36 12.95
C GLU A 148 -11.53 8.52 13.30
N GLY A 149 -10.98 9.72 13.52
CA GLY A 149 -11.73 10.94 13.79
C GLY A 149 -12.38 11.54 12.54
N ASN A 150 -13.03 12.68 12.72
CA ASN A 150 -13.67 13.40 11.63
C ASN A 150 -12.65 14.28 10.88
N ALA A 151 -12.55 14.15 9.57
CA ALA A 151 -11.81 15.09 8.72
C ALA A 151 -12.70 16.29 8.39
N ILE A 152 -12.46 17.42 9.07
CA ILE A 152 -13.27 18.64 8.92
C ILE A 152 -12.63 19.52 7.84
N LEU A 153 -13.00 19.29 6.58
CA LEU A 153 -12.37 19.90 5.40
C LEU A 153 -13.42 20.50 4.47
N SER A 154 -13.04 21.51 3.69
CA SER A 154 -13.82 21.91 2.52
C SER A 154 -13.68 20.84 1.41
N LEU A 155 -14.62 20.81 0.46
CA LEU A 155 -14.48 19.92 -0.72
C LEU A 155 -13.19 20.23 -1.50
N SER A 156 -12.84 21.52 -1.60
CA SER A 156 -11.61 21.98 -2.23
C SER A 156 -10.36 21.43 -1.52
N ASP A 157 -10.33 21.42 -0.19
CA ASP A 157 -9.18 20.86 0.54
C ASP A 157 -9.14 19.34 0.42
N LEU A 158 -10.30 18.68 0.44
CA LEU A 158 -10.37 17.23 0.23
C LEU A 158 -9.79 16.84 -1.13
N GLU A 159 -10.20 17.53 -2.20
CA GLU A 159 -9.78 17.26 -3.58
C GLU A 159 -8.33 17.67 -3.85
N ASN A 160 -7.86 18.80 -3.33
CA ASN A 160 -6.51 19.28 -3.63
C ASN A 160 -5.43 18.65 -2.74
N ILE A 161 -5.79 18.16 -1.55
CA ILE A 161 -4.81 17.63 -0.60
C ILE A 161 -4.88 16.10 -0.52
N HIS A 162 -6.07 15.52 -0.43
CA HIS A 162 -6.24 14.10 -0.08
C HIS A 162 -6.61 13.19 -1.26
N MET A 163 -6.75 13.73 -2.48
CA MET A 163 -7.07 13.00 -3.71
C MET A 163 -5.93 13.11 -4.74
#